data_AF-A0A2G1NYW3-F1
#
_entry.id   AF-A0A2G1NYW3-F1
#
_cell.length_a   1.000
_cell.length_b   1.000
_cell.length_c   1.000
_cell.angle_alpha   90.00
_cell.angle_beta   90.00
_cell.angle_gamma   90.00
#
_symmetry.space_group_name_H-M   'P 1'
#
loop_
_entity.id
_entity.type
_entity.pdbx_description
1 polymer ?
#
loop_
_entity_poly.entity_id
_entity_poly.type
_entity_poly.pdbx_seq_one_letter_code
_entity_poly.pdbx_strand_id
1 'polypeptide(L)'
;MYVLIDIEENVALNPETGLFGEMDEHLITANLAMMVESVDRLGRIGKDLFDSLDPMTTPMVSHPGREGIYRNAGRVANLAYGFIFGMLLAALVALGLKGVM
;
A
#
# COMPACT_ATOMS: atom_id res chain seq x y z
N MET A 1 36.30 -0.28 0.87
CA MET A 1 34.84 -0.06 0.99
C MET A 1 34.30 -1.21 1.83
N TYR A 2 33.52 -0.97 2.88
CA TYR A 2 33.00 -2.05 3.73
C TYR A 2 31.47 -2.00 3.77
N VAL A 3 30.87 -3.18 3.77
CA VAL A 3 29.45 -3.42 3.77
C VAL A 3 29.07 -3.97 5.15
N LEU A 4 28.21 -3.25 5.88
CA LEU A 4 27.73 -3.69 7.19
C LEU A 4 26.69 -4.79 7.02
N ILE A 5 26.97 -5.97 7.58
CA ILE A 5 26.04 -7.10 7.58
C ILE A 5 25.17 -7.08 8.85
N ASP A 6 25.80 -6.80 10.00
CA ASP A 6 25.14 -6.78 11.30
C ASP A 6 25.73 -5.67 12.19
N ILE A 7 24.85 -4.84 12.74
CA ILE A 7 25.19 -3.69 13.59
C ILE A 7 25.38 -4.12 15.04
N GLU A 8 24.71 -5.20 15.47
CA GLU A 8 24.75 -5.69 16.86
C GLU A 8 26.03 -6.52 17.12
N GLU A 9 26.46 -7.30 16.13
CA GLU A 9 27.64 -8.16 16.21
C GLU A 9 28.94 -7.49 15.70
N ASN A 10 28.85 -6.23 15.24
CA ASN A 10 29.98 -5.45 14.77
C ASN A 10 30.76 -6.15 13.62
N VAL A 11 30.04 -6.75 12.66
CA VAL A 11 30.63 -7.52 11.56
C VAL A 11 30.51 -6.77 10.23
N ALA A 12 31.66 -6.54 9.59
CA ALA A 12 31.77 -5.90 8.29
C ALA A 12 32.34 -6.86 7.22
N LEU A 13 31.81 -6.76 6.00
CA LEU A 13 32.29 -7.46 4.81
C LEU A 13 33.05 -6.51 3.91
N ASN A 14 34.25 -6.89 3.49
CA ASN A 14 34.94 -6.22 2.40
C ASN A 14 34.48 -6.84 1.05
N PRO A 15 33.74 -6.11 0.19
CA PRO A 15 33.19 -6.64 -1.06
C PRO A 15 34.26 -6.89 -2.14
N GLU A 16 35.48 -6.36 -1.99
CA GLU A 16 36.58 -6.62 -2.93
C GLU A 16 37.34 -7.90 -2.60
N THR A 17 37.42 -8.28 -1.32
CA THR A 17 38.21 -9.43 -0.86
C THR A 17 37.37 -10.60 -0.34
N GLY A 18 36.07 -10.39 -0.08
CA GLY A 18 35.16 -11.41 0.47
C GLY A 18 35.47 -11.80 1.92
N LEU A 19 36.34 -11.06 2.61
CA LEU A 19 36.74 -11.33 4.00
C LEU A 19 35.74 -10.69 4.98
N PHE A 20 35.43 -11.44 6.03
CA PHE A 20 34.65 -11.00 7.19
C PHE A 20 35.58 -10.52 8.29
N GLY A 21 35.28 -9.40 8.93
CA GLY A 21 36.10 -8.84 10.00
C GLY A 21 35.33 -7.90 10.94
N GLU A 22 36.01 -7.49 12.01
CA GLU A 22 35.49 -6.55 13.02
C GLU A 22 35.28 -5.16 12.41
N MET A 23 34.18 -4.52 12.81
CA MET A 23 33.73 -3.24 12.24
C MET A 23 34.74 -2.12 12.50
N ASP A 24 35.16 -1.44 11.43
CA ASP A 24 35.82 -0.14 11.52
C ASP A 24 34.80 0.98 11.27
N GLU A 25 34.45 1.71 12.32
CA GLU A 25 33.46 2.80 12.31
C GLU A 25 33.78 3.92 11.31
N HIS A 26 35.04 4.07 10.87
CA HIS A 26 35.47 5.14 9.97
C HIS A 26 35.35 4.78 8.48
N LEU A 27 34.95 3.56 8.16
CA LEU A 27 34.95 2.98 6.82
C LEU A 27 33.58 2.50 6.34
N ILE A 28 32.52 2.81 7.10
CA ILE A 28 31.13 2.45 6.82
C ILE A 28 30.66 3.17 5.54
N THR A 29 30.43 2.42 4.47
CA THR A 29 29.93 2.96 3.19
C THR A 29 28.45 2.67 2.95
N ALA A 30 27.90 1.58 3.48
CA ALA A 30 26.48 1.24 3.35
C ALA A 30 26.02 0.26 4.43
N ASN A 31 24.82 0.50 4.97
CA ASN A 31 24.15 -0.38 5.92
C ASN A 31 23.21 -1.34 5.17
N LEU A 32 23.66 -2.58 4.95
CA LEU A 32 22.87 -3.56 4.20
C LEU A 32 21.62 -4.01 4.98
N ALA A 33 21.69 -4.09 6.31
CA ALA A 33 20.55 -4.45 7.15
C ALA A 33 19.38 -3.47 6.97
N MET A 34 19.63 -2.16 7.04
CA MET A 34 18.61 -1.14 6.77
C MET A 34 18.10 -1.17 5.32
N MET A 35 18.97 -1.49 4.36
CA MET A 35 18.57 -1.67 2.97
C MET A 35 17.60 -2.84 2.80
N VAL A 36 17.90 -4.00 3.39
CA VAL A 36 17.04 -5.19 3.34
C VAL A 36 15.68 -4.89 3.97
N GLU A 37 15.64 -4.25 5.13
CA GLU A 37 14.39 -3.84 5.77
C GLU A 37 13.56 -2.90 4.88
N SER A 38 14.23 -1.94 4.24
CA SER A 38 13.57 -0.99 3.33
C SER A 38 12.97 -1.69 2.11
N VAL A 39 13.69 -2.66 1.52
CA VAL A 39 13.21 -3.46 0.39
C VAL A 39 12.03 -4.34 0.80
N ASP A 40 12.10 -4.97 1.97
CA ASP A 40 11.00 -5.78 2.50
C ASP A 40 9.74 -4.93 2.77
N ARG A 41 9.93 -3.73 3.33
CA ARG A 41 8.84 -2.77 3.55
C ARG A 41 8.19 -2.34 2.23
N LEU A 42 8.99 -2.08 1.19
CA LEU A 42 8.47 -1.78 -0.14
C LEU A 42 7.66 -2.96 -0.71
N GLY A 43 8.14 -4.20 -0.52
CA GLY A 43 7.41 -5.41 -0.91
C GLY A 43 6.05 -5.53 -0.22
N ARG A 44 6.00 -5.27 1.10
CA ARG A 44 4.75 -5.27 1.87
C ARG A 44 3.76 -4.21 1.40
N ILE A 45 4.21 -2.98 1.16
CA ILE A 45 3.35 -1.90 0.64
C ILE A 45 2.86 -2.23 -0.78
N GLY A 46 3.74 -2.77 -1.63
CA GLY A 46 3.36 -3.19 -2.99
C GLY A 46 2.27 -4.26 -2.97
N LYS A 47 2.38 -5.25 -2.07
CA LYS A 47 1.36 -6.27 -1.87
C LYS A 47 0.04 -5.66 -1.39
N ASP A 48 0.09 -4.76 -0.40
CA ASP A 48 -1.10 -4.07 0.12
C ASP A 48 -1.82 -3.25 -0.95
N LEU A 49 -1.08 -2.65 -1.88
CA LEU A 49 -1.65 -1.97 -3.04
C LEU A 49 -2.42 -2.94 -3.96
N PHE A 50 -1.85 -4.11 -4.27
CA PHE A 50 -2.58 -5.12 -5.05
C PHE A 50 -3.79 -5.66 -4.29
N ASP A 51 -3.65 -5.90 -2.99
CA ASP A 51 -4.72 -6.38 -2.13
C ASP A 51 -5.86 -5.34 -2.08
N SER A 52 -5.58 -4.04 -2.16
CA SER A 52 -6.60 -2.97 -2.21
C SER A 52 -7.55 -3.04 -3.41
N LEU A 53 -7.19 -3.78 -4.47
CA LEU A 53 -8.04 -4.00 -5.63
C LEU A 53 -9.12 -5.07 -5.35
N ASP A 54 -8.91 -5.92 -4.36
CA ASP A 54 -9.92 -6.88 -3.91
C ASP A 54 -10.74 -6.27 -2.76
N PRO A 55 -12.05 -6.04 -2.94
CA PRO A 55 -12.89 -5.44 -1.91
C PRO A 55 -13.09 -6.32 -0.65
N MET A 56 -12.65 -7.58 -0.67
CA MET A 56 -12.70 -8.50 0.47
C MET A 56 -11.46 -8.41 1.36
N THR A 57 -10.42 -7.69 0.94
CA THR A 57 -9.22 -7.48 1.75
C THR A 57 -9.41 -6.31 2.72
N THR A 58 -8.46 -6.14 3.63
CA THR A 58 -8.43 -5.02 4.57
C THR A 58 -7.04 -4.37 4.46
N PRO A 59 -6.96 -3.02 4.41
CA PRO A 59 -5.68 -2.35 4.27
C PRO A 59 -4.75 -2.68 5.43
N MET A 60 -3.47 -2.87 5.14
CA MET A 60 -2.41 -3.15 6.12
C MET A 60 -2.30 -2.03 7.17
N VAL A 61 -2.59 -0.78 6.80
CA VAL A 61 -2.57 0.40 7.70
C VAL A 61 -3.99 0.81 8.12
N SER A 62 -4.88 -0.16 8.34
CA SER A 62 -6.22 0.11 8.85
C SER A 62 -6.22 0.31 10.37
N HIS A 63 -6.99 1.30 10.83
CA HIS A 63 -7.21 1.48 12.27
C HIS A 63 -8.12 0.35 12.79
N PRO A 64 -7.97 -0.06 14.07
CA PRO A 64 -8.84 -1.06 14.67
C PRO A 64 -10.32 -0.77 14.44
N GLY A 65 -11.10 -1.77 14.03
CA GLY A 65 -12.53 -1.64 13.75
C GLY A 65 -12.89 -1.09 12.37
N ARG A 66 -11.95 -0.98 11.42
CA ARG A 66 -12.21 -0.60 10.00
C ARG A 66 -12.19 -1.78 9.03
N GLU A 67 -12.52 -2.98 9.52
CA GLU A 67 -12.64 -4.17 8.68
C GLU A 67 -13.68 -3.98 7.58
N GLY A 68 -13.35 -4.45 6.37
CA GLY A 68 -14.26 -4.35 5.22
C GLY A 68 -14.51 -2.93 4.72
N ILE A 69 -13.60 -1.98 4.99
CA ILE A 69 -13.72 -0.60 4.52
C ILE A 69 -13.88 -0.49 3.01
N TYR A 70 -13.16 -1.29 2.23
CA TYR A 70 -13.28 -1.29 0.77
C TYR A 70 -14.69 -1.70 0.32
N ARG A 71 -15.25 -2.74 0.94
CA ARG A 71 -16.62 -3.19 0.68
C ARG A 71 -17.66 -2.13 1.06
N ASN A 72 -17.51 -1.49 2.21
CA ASN A 72 -18.45 -0.48 2.67
C ASN A 72 -18.38 0.78 1.81
N ALA A 73 -17.17 1.24 1.46
CA ALA A 73 -16.98 2.36 0.55
C ALA A 73 -17.62 2.09 -0.81
N GLY A 74 -17.40 0.91 -1.40
CA GLY A 74 -18.00 0.53 -2.67
C GLY A 74 -19.53 0.50 -2.63
N ARG A 75 -20.12 -0.04 -1.55
CA ARG A 75 -21.59 -0.03 -1.37
C ARG A 75 -22.18 1.37 -1.32
N VAL A 76 -21.59 2.24 -0.52
CA VAL A 76 -22.09 3.62 -0.34
C VAL A 76 -21.95 4.41 -1.65
N ALA A 77 -20.82 4.28 -2.34
CA ALA A 77 -20.61 4.92 -3.63
C ALA A 77 -21.61 4.45 -4.68
N ASN A 78 -21.81 3.13 -4.80
CA ASN A 78 -22.78 2.58 -5.75
C ASN A 78 -24.22 2.99 -5.44
N LEU A 79 -24.58 3.11 -4.15
CA LEU A 79 -25.89 3.62 -3.74
C LEU A 79 -26.07 5.09 -4.13
N ALA A 80 -25.05 5.93 -3.91
CA ALA A 80 -25.09 7.33 -4.29
C ALA A 80 -25.20 7.51 -5.82
N TYR A 81 -24.41 6.77 -6.59
CA TYR A 81 -24.52 6.78 -8.05
C TYR A 81 -25.89 6.31 -8.52
N GLY A 82 -26.39 5.19 -7.99
CA GLY A 82 -27.73 4.68 -8.33
C GLY A 82 -28.83 5.69 -8.02
N PHE A 83 -28.73 6.41 -6.91
CA PHE A 83 -29.68 7.46 -6.55
C PHE A 83 -29.64 8.65 -7.52
N ILE A 84 -28.44 9.15 -7.85
CA ILE A 84 -28.27 10.26 -8.79
C ILE A 84 -28.80 9.87 -10.19
N PHE A 85 -28.42 8.71 -10.69
CA PHE A 85 -28.89 8.22 -11.99
C PHE A 85 -30.40 7.98 -11.99
N GLY A 86 -30.95 7.42 -10.91
CA GLY A 86 -32.39 7.20 -10.73
C GLY A 86 -33.17 8.52 -10.75
N MET A 87 -32.69 9.55 -10.05
CA MET A 87 -33.28 10.89 -10.07
C MET A 87 -33.26 11.51 -11.46
N LEU A 88 -32.15 11.36 -12.19
CA LEU A 88 -31.98 11.89 -13.53
C LEU A 88 -32.93 11.20 -14.53
N LEU A 89 -33.03 9.87 -14.46
CA LEU A 89 -34.01 9.09 -15.22
C LEU A 89 -35.45 9.50 -14.89
N ALA A 90 -35.80 9.63 -13.61
CA ALA A 90 -37.13 10.05 -13.19
C ALA A 90 -37.49 11.45 -13.72
N ALA A 91 -36.53 12.38 -13.71
CA ALA A 91 -36.71 13.71 -14.28
C ALA A 91 -36.94 13.68 -15.80
N LEU A 92 -36.17 12.86 -16.53
CA LEU A 92 -36.34 12.66 -17.97
C LEU A 92 -37.71 12.06 -18.31
N VAL A 93 -38.15 11.04 -17.56
CA VAL A 93 -39.48 10.44 -17.72
C VAL A 93 -40.58 11.47 -17.44
N ALA A 94 -40.46 12.23 -16.35
CA ALA A 94 -41.43 13.27 -15.99
C ALA A 94 -41.54 14.37 -17.06
N LEU A 95 -40.40 14.82 -17.62
CA LEU A 95 -40.37 15.78 -18.73
C LEU A 95 -40.96 15.21 -20.02
N GLY A 96 -40.63 13.95 -20.35
CA GLY A 96 -41.18 13.25 -21.50
C GLY A 96 -42.69 13.07 -21.42
N LEU A 97 -43.23 12.69 -20.26
CA LEU A 97 -44.68 12.62 -20.04
C LEU A 97 -45.35 14.00 -20.15
N LYS A 98 -44.68 15.07 -19.71
CA LYS A 98 -45.21 16.43 -19.79
C LYS A 98 -45.24 16.99 -21.23
N GLY A 99 -44.38 16.47 -22.12
CA GLY A 99 -44.36 16.86 -23.54
C GLY A 99 -45.31 16.07 -24.43
N VAL A 100 -45.93 15.00 -23.92
CA VAL A 100 -46.91 14.16 -24.62
C VAL A 100 -48.37 14.60 -24.33
N MET A 101 -48.57 15.47 -23.34
CA MET A 101 -49.88 15.96 -22.89
C MET A 101 -50.19 17.36 -23.42
#